data_AF-A0A8C3A1C6-F1
#
_entry.id   AF-A0A8C3A1C6-F1
#
_cell.length_a   1.000
_cell.length_b   1.000
_cell.length_c   1.000
_cell.angle_alpha   90.00
_cell.angle_beta   90.00
_cell.angle_gamma   90.00
#
_symmetry.space_group_name_H-M   'P 1'
#
loop_
_entity.id
_entity.type
_entity.pdbx_description
1 polymer ?
#
loop_
_entity_poly.entity_id
_entity_poly.type
_entity_poly.pdbx_seq_one_letter_code
_entity_poly.pdbx_strand_id
1 'polypeptide(L)'
;MADKEKRRSGAAPPGMPEVKATRSDGDREFLSRAGVGELLRGAILKMVEARSDDPIGFLADHFCNLSSVSETGTAGCGDGDQLNNAAQCAGAQEQQHLNRALWHLRLAHHSQRSAFSNNVRVAYDLLNLSGPVRRSGGGGVKGGLYTQTLQCLCSEGGVPASTSAPLLRRLHCQDHEAVPYDIFRHGVLTCAVFSDYIRQAQRLYAEVCCPDQGPASRALCVAVLGTLKEALETSQGCEALRYLEASAKISPYKLGQAMAGAQTRGPGGNMDAKEFENAAAELFITRVKVVS
;
A
#
# COMPACT_ATOMS: atom_id res chain seq x y z
N MET A 1 -4.11 52.44 -74.33
CA MET A 1 -5.12 52.35 -73.26
C MET A 1 -4.69 51.24 -72.32
N ALA A 2 -4.68 51.52 -71.01
CA ALA A 2 -4.90 50.64 -69.83
C ALA A 2 -4.41 49.18 -69.90
N ASP A 3 -3.78 48.55 -68.91
CA ASP A 3 -3.63 48.79 -67.48
C ASP A 3 -2.64 47.72 -66.96
N LYS A 4 -1.96 48.00 -65.83
CA LYS A 4 -1.53 47.11 -64.72
C LYS A 4 -1.16 45.62 -64.96
N GLU A 5 -0.15 44.99 -64.34
CA GLU A 5 0.71 45.32 -63.21
C GLU A 5 1.90 44.33 -63.17
N LYS A 6 3.12 44.89 -63.19
CA LYS A 6 4.35 44.50 -62.46
C LYS A 6 4.65 43.01 -62.14
N ARG A 7 5.45 42.37 -63.01
CA ARG A 7 6.42 41.30 -62.66
C ARG A 7 7.81 41.90 -62.39
N ARG A 8 8.42 41.57 -61.25
CA ARG A 8 9.89 41.45 -60.99
C ARG A 8 10.04 41.04 -59.52
N SER A 9 10.41 39.80 -59.16
CA SER A 9 11.75 39.19 -59.30
C SER A 9 12.86 40.09 -58.78
N GLY A 10 13.20 39.92 -57.50
CA GLY A 10 14.46 40.32 -56.89
C GLY A 10 15.08 39.12 -56.16
N ALA A 11 16.25 38.68 -56.62
CA ALA A 11 17.22 37.89 -55.85
C ALA A 11 17.88 38.81 -54.80
N ALA A 12 18.52 38.41 -53.69
CA ALA A 12 19.14 37.18 -53.14
C ALA A 12 19.09 37.31 -51.56
N PRO A 13 19.70 36.46 -50.67
CA PRO A 13 20.98 35.73 -50.77
C PRO A 13 20.96 34.27 -50.24
N PRO A 14 22.08 33.52 -50.41
CA PRO A 14 22.26 32.18 -49.84
C PRO A 14 22.81 32.27 -48.41
N GLY A 15 22.33 31.37 -47.53
CA GLY A 15 22.91 31.19 -46.21
C GLY A 15 21.90 31.30 -45.08
N MET A 16 21.10 30.26 -44.89
CA MET A 16 20.48 29.97 -43.61
C MET A 16 21.20 28.73 -43.07
N PRO A 17 21.98 28.81 -41.97
CA PRO A 17 22.18 27.63 -41.17
C PRO A 17 20.84 27.37 -40.46
N GLU A 18 20.34 26.15 -40.60
CA GLU A 18 19.34 25.60 -39.69
C GLU A 18 19.86 25.74 -38.25
N VAL A 19 19.39 26.76 -37.52
CA VAL A 19 19.73 26.91 -36.11
C VAL A 19 18.47 27.23 -35.34
N LYS A 20 17.68 26.18 -35.14
CA LYS A 20 16.80 26.08 -33.96
C LYS A 20 16.76 24.66 -33.43
N ALA A 21 17.92 23.99 -33.42
CA ALA A 21 18.16 22.73 -32.73
C ALA A 21 19.09 22.89 -31.50
N THR A 22 19.70 24.07 -31.31
CA THR A 22 20.78 24.27 -30.32
C THR A 22 20.32 24.40 -28.86
N ARG A 23 19.10 24.89 -28.61
CA ARG A 23 18.57 24.96 -27.23
C ARG A 23 18.17 23.60 -26.69
N SER A 24 17.48 22.79 -27.51
CA SER A 24 17.04 21.45 -27.11
C SER A 24 18.20 20.49 -26.86
N ASP A 25 19.32 20.65 -27.57
CA ASP A 25 20.50 19.82 -27.38
C ASP A 25 21.20 20.14 -26.05
N GLY A 26 21.28 21.43 -25.69
CA GLY A 26 21.79 21.88 -24.39
C GLY A 26 20.92 21.42 -23.21
N ASP A 27 19.60 21.52 -23.34
CA ASP A 27 18.66 21.08 -22.30
C ASP A 27 18.73 19.55 -22.11
N ARG A 28 18.82 18.79 -23.21
CA ARG A 28 18.94 17.32 -23.17
C ARG A 28 20.25 16.87 -22.57
N GLU A 29 21.37 17.52 -22.92
CA GLU A 29 22.66 17.26 -22.30
C GLU A 29 22.66 17.60 -20.80
N PHE A 30 22.04 18.73 -20.42
CA PHE A 30 21.91 19.12 -19.03
C PHE A 30 21.14 18.07 -18.21
N LEU A 31 19.97 17.63 -18.70
CA LEU A 31 19.17 16.59 -18.04
C LEU A 31 19.93 15.24 -17.96
N SER A 32 20.71 14.93 -18.99
CA SER A 32 21.55 13.73 -19.02
C SER A 32 22.66 13.80 -17.96
N ARG A 33 23.36 14.95 -17.86
CA ARG A 33 24.40 15.18 -16.84
C ARG A 33 23.83 15.24 -15.43
N ALA A 34 22.59 15.73 -15.27
CA ALA A 34 21.87 15.74 -14.00
C ALA A 34 21.34 14.35 -13.58
N GLY A 35 21.55 13.30 -14.39
CA GLY A 35 21.15 11.93 -14.05
C GLY A 35 19.64 11.68 -14.09
N VAL A 36 18.86 12.58 -14.70
CA VAL A 36 17.38 12.48 -14.74
C VAL A 36 16.92 11.19 -15.41
N GLY A 37 17.66 10.71 -16.41
CA GLY A 37 17.36 9.45 -17.10
C GLY A 37 17.38 8.23 -16.16
N GLU A 38 18.38 8.13 -15.28
CA GLU A 38 18.47 7.02 -14.32
C GLU A 38 17.42 7.14 -13.21
N LEU A 39 17.14 8.37 -12.75
CA LEU A 39 16.06 8.62 -11.79
C LEU A 39 14.70 8.19 -12.35
N LEU A 40 14.39 8.58 -13.58
CA LEU A 40 13.14 8.23 -14.24
C LEU A 40 13.05 6.73 -14.52
N ARG A 41 14.16 6.13 -14.99
CA ARG A 41 14.23 4.67 -15.22
C ARG A 41 13.98 3.89 -13.94
N GLY A 42 14.59 4.31 -12.83
CA GLY A 42 14.37 3.71 -11.51
C GLY A 42 12.92 3.86 -11.03
N ALA A 43 12.31 5.04 -11.23
CA ALA A 43 10.91 5.28 -10.90
C ALA A 43 9.96 4.39 -11.70
N ILE A 44 10.17 4.30 -13.02
CA ILE A 44 9.38 3.45 -13.92
C ILE A 44 9.56 1.98 -13.56
N LEU A 45 10.78 1.54 -13.26
CA LEU A 45 11.02 0.15 -12.86
C LEU A 45 10.23 -0.21 -11.60
N LYS A 46 10.27 0.63 -10.56
CA LYS A 46 9.48 0.42 -9.34
C LYS A 46 7.98 0.43 -9.60
N MET A 47 7.50 1.31 -10.47
CA MET A 47 6.10 1.38 -10.86
C MET A 47 5.64 0.08 -11.56
N VAL A 48 6.48 -0.46 -12.44
CA VAL A 48 6.21 -1.72 -13.15
C VAL A 48 6.26 -2.91 -12.19
N GLU A 49 7.24 -2.96 -11.30
CA GLU A 49 7.36 -4.00 -10.27
C GLU A 49 6.16 -4.00 -9.30
N ALA A 50 5.70 -2.81 -8.91
CA ALA A 50 4.55 -2.61 -8.03
C ALA A 50 3.20 -2.89 -8.70
N ARG A 51 3.15 -2.95 -10.05
CA ARG A 51 1.92 -3.10 -10.85
C ARG A 51 0.83 -2.12 -10.41
N SER A 52 1.18 -0.83 -10.31
CA SER A 52 0.24 0.19 -9.85
C SER A 52 -0.97 0.31 -10.79
N ASP A 53 -2.18 0.26 -10.22
CA ASP A 53 -3.43 0.53 -10.93
C ASP A 53 -3.57 2.02 -11.30
N ASP A 54 -2.81 2.90 -10.62
CA ASP A 54 -2.62 4.31 -10.98
C ASP A 54 -1.11 4.60 -11.16
N PRO A 55 -0.59 4.45 -12.38
CA PRO A 55 0.81 4.73 -12.70
C PRO A 55 1.24 6.19 -12.47
N ILE A 56 0.33 7.15 -12.71
CA ILE A 56 0.66 8.58 -12.63
C ILE A 56 0.69 9.05 -11.17
N GLY A 57 -0.32 8.67 -10.38
CA GLY A 57 -0.30 8.91 -8.93
C GLY A 57 0.90 8.27 -8.25
N PHE A 58 1.26 7.05 -8.65
CA PHE A 58 2.46 6.37 -8.15
C PHE A 58 3.74 7.16 -8.39
N LEU A 59 3.94 7.68 -9.61
CA LEU A 59 5.12 8.46 -9.94
C LEU A 59 5.15 9.80 -9.19
N ALA A 60 4.00 10.46 -9.05
CA ALA A 60 3.89 11.67 -8.25
C ALA A 60 4.32 11.41 -6.80
N ASP A 61 3.79 10.37 -6.17
CA ASP A 61 4.17 9.97 -4.81
C ASP A 61 5.66 9.60 -4.71
N HIS A 62 6.21 8.88 -5.69
CA HIS A 62 7.62 8.51 -5.72
C HIS A 62 8.54 9.74 -5.72
N PHE A 63 8.26 10.73 -6.57
CA PHE A 63 9.07 11.95 -6.64
C PHE A 63 8.87 12.86 -5.44
N CYS A 64 7.65 12.97 -4.90
CA CYS A 64 7.40 13.67 -3.62
C CYS A 64 8.17 13.01 -2.47
N ASN A 65 8.22 11.69 -2.41
CA ASN A 65 8.97 10.97 -1.39
C ASN A 65 10.49 11.15 -1.55
N LEU A 66 10.99 11.21 -2.78
CA LEU A 66 12.41 11.48 -3.06
C LEU A 66 12.83 12.92 -2.72
N SER A 67 12.03 13.92 -3.07
CA SER A 67 12.37 15.34 -2.78
C SER A 67 12.45 15.60 -1.28
N SER A 68 11.55 14.97 -0.53
CA SER A 68 11.46 15.09 0.92
C SER A 68 12.68 14.53 1.70
N VAL A 69 13.55 13.75 1.03
CA VAL A 69 14.85 13.28 1.57
C VAL A 69 15.91 14.38 1.54
N SER A 70 15.82 15.32 0.60
CA SER A 70 16.86 16.31 0.34
C SER A 70 16.84 17.49 1.32
N GLU A 71 15.72 17.74 2.00
CA GLU A 71 15.53 18.93 2.86
C GLU A 71 16.05 18.72 4.30
N THR A 72 16.23 17.48 4.75
CA THR A 72 16.69 17.16 6.11
C THR A 72 18.21 17.28 6.32
N GLY A 73 18.97 17.63 5.27
CA GLY A 73 20.43 17.72 5.29
C GLY A 73 21.04 19.08 5.60
N THR A 74 20.24 20.16 5.70
CA THR A 74 20.80 21.53 5.76
C THR A 74 20.01 22.49 6.66
N ALA A 75 19.84 22.18 7.95
CA ALA A 75 19.29 23.14 8.91
C ALA A 75 20.43 23.86 9.65
N GLY A 76 20.73 25.08 9.19
CA GLY A 76 21.62 26.03 9.85
C GLY A 76 21.05 26.52 11.18
N CYS A 77 21.96 26.78 12.11
CA CYS A 77 21.70 27.32 13.45
C CYS A 77 21.08 28.73 13.42
N GLY A 78 19.96 28.91 14.12
CA GLY A 78 19.36 30.23 14.38
C GLY A 78 18.54 30.19 15.67
N ASP A 79 19.16 30.63 16.76
CA ASP A 79 18.66 30.61 18.14
C ASP A 79 17.45 31.56 18.35
N GLY A 80 16.52 31.17 19.23
CA GLY A 80 15.59 32.11 19.88
C GLY A 80 14.15 32.25 19.37
N ASP A 81 13.44 31.16 19.06
CA ASP A 81 11.94 31.06 19.17
C ASP A 81 11.42 29.60 18.98
N GLN A 82 12.28 28.63 19.28
CA GLN A 82 12.24 27.30 18.66
C GLN A 82 11.26 26.28 19.27
N LEU A 83 10.70 26.48 20.47
CA LEU A 83 10.03 25.37 21.17
C LEU A 83 8.65 24.99 20.60
N ASN A 84 7.83 25.97 20.19
CA ASN A 84 6.51 25.68 19.59
C ASN A 84 6.63 25.26 18.11
N ASN A 85 7.57 25.86 17.36
CA ASN A 85 7.82 25.49 15.97
C ASN A 85 8.55 24.15 15.84
N ALA A 86 9.45 23.78 16.76
CA ALA A 86 10.14 22.49 16.73
C ALA A 86 9.18 21.31 17.00
N ALA A 87 8.18 21.47 17.88
CA ALA A 87 7.17 20.44 18.12
C ALA A 87 6.27 20.21 16.90
N GLN A 88 5.89 21.28 16.19
CA GLN A 88 5.12 21.20 14.95
C GLN A 88 5.96 20.63 13.78
N CYS A 89 7.22 21.02 13.67
CA CYS A 89 8.16 20.45 12.69
C CYS A 89 8.43 18.96 12.97
N ALA A 90 8.56 18.55 14.23
CA ALA A 90 8.77 17.15 14.61
C ALA A 90 7.55 16.28 14.24
N GLY A 91 6.33 16.77 14.49
CA GLY A 91 5.10 16.07 14.07
C GLY A 91 4.96 15.96 12.54
N ALA A 92 5.32 17.01 11.80
CA ALA A 92 5.32 16.98 10.34
C ALA A 92 6.36 16.00 9.78
N GLN A 93 7.56 15.96 10.35
CA GLN A 93 8.61 15.03 9.97
C GLN A 93 8.21 13.58 10.29
N GLU A 94 7.61 13.33 11.44
CA GLU A 94 7.10 12.01 11.84
C GLU A 94 6.02 11.52 10.85
N GLN A 95 5.07 12.38 10.48
CA GLN A 95 4.04 12.07 9.49
C GLN A 95 4.63 11.82 8.08
N GLN A 96 5.67 12.55 7.69
CA GLN A 96 6.37 12.34 6.43
C GLN A 96 7.08 10.97 6.41
N HIS A 97 7.78 10.60 7.49
CA HIS A 97 8.40 9.28 7.61
C HIS A 97 7.35 8.16 7.57
N LEU A 98 6.19 8.36 8.18
CA LEU A 98 5.06 7.42 8.09
C LEU A 98 4.54 7.26 6.67
N ASN A 99 4.26 8.36 5.95
CA ASN A 99 3.78 8.30 4.58
C ASN A 99 4.78 7.56 3.66
N ARG A 100 6.07 7.80 3.84
CA ARG A 100 7.14 7.11 3.11
C ARG A 100 7.23 5.63 3.46
N ALA A 101 7.13 5.29 4.73
CA ALA A 101 7.11 3.90 5.19
C ALA A 101 5.93 3.14 4.57
N LEU A 102 4.72 3.72 4.61
CA LEU A 102 3.54 3.15 3.98
C LEU A 102 3.71 2.97 2.47
N TRP A 103 4.28 3.97 1.79
CA TRP A 103 4.59 3.86 0.36
C TRP A 103 5.52 2.67 0.06
N HIS A 104 6.59 2.50 0.84
CA HIS A 104 7.48 1.34 0.71
C HIS A 104 6.73 0.02 0.91
N LEU A 105 5.86 -0.07 1.92
CA LEU A 105 5.09 -1.28 2.20
C LEU A 105 4.14 -1.66 1.06
N ARG A 106 3.70 -0.70 0.25
CA ARG A 106 2.81 -0.92 -0.91
C ARG A 106 3.54 -1.26 -2.21
N LEU A 107 4.86 -1.09 -2.28
CA LEU A 107 5.64 -1.33 -3.50
C LEU A 107 5.63 -2.79 -3.99
N ALA A 108 5.37 -3.74 -3.10
CA ALA A 108 5.37 -5.14 -3.45
C ALA A 108 4.21 -5.85 -2.76
N HIS A 109 3.57 -6.76 -3.49
CA HIS A 109 2.59 -7.65 -2.90
C HIS A 109 3.27 -8.56 -1.85
N HIS A 110 2.60 -8.83 -0.74
CA HIS A 110 3.19 -9.56 0.40
C HIS A 110 3.58 -11.02 0.07
N SER A 111 3.08 -11.59 -1.04
CA SER A 111 3.54 -12.88 -1.58
C SER A 111 4.96 -12.83 -2.18
N GLN A 112 5.45 -11.65 -2.56
CA GLN A 112 6.81 -11.45 -3.09
C GLN A 112 7.81 -11.38 -1.93
N ARG A 113 8.10 -12.54 -1.31
CA ARG A 113 8.77 -12.65 0.00
C ARG A 113 10.04 -11.81 0.14
N SER A 114 10.91 -11.79 -0.86
CA SER A 114 12.17 -11.01 -0.85
C SER A 114 11.92 -9.50 -0.95
N ALA A 115 11.21 -9.06 -1.99
CA ALA A 115 10.91 -7.64 -2.23
C ALA A 115 10.11 -7.04 -1.07
N PHE A 116 9.05 -7.73 -0.63
CA PHE A 116 8.25 -7.29 0.50
C PHE A 116 9.05 -7.24 1.81
N SER A 117 9.88 -8.25 2.10
CA SER A 117 10.71 -8.23 3.32
C SER A 117 11.72 -7.09 3.33
N ASN A 118 12.31 -6.75 2.18
CA ASN A 118 13.20 -5.60 2.04
C ASN A 118 12.43 -4.30 2.27
N ASN A 119 11.25 -4.16 1.67
CA ASN A 119 10.39 -2.98 1.86
C ASN A 119 9.96 -2.80 3.33
N VAL A 120 9.62 -3.89 4.02
CA VAL A 120 9.30 -3.88 5.46
C VAL A 120 10.49 -3.43 6.29
N ARG A 121 11.71 -3.85 5.94
CA ARG A 121 12.94 -3.37 6.60
C ARG A 121 13.13 -1.87 6.41
N VAL A 122 13.02 -1.37 5.18
CA VAL A 122 13.14 0.07 4.89
C VAL A 122 12.08 0.88 5.64
N ALA A 123 10.83 0.40 5.66
CA ALA A 123 9.74 1.04 6.41
C ALA A 123 10.03 1.09 7.92
N TYR A 124 10.54 0.00 8.49
CA TYR A 124 10.94 -0.04 9.90
C TYR A 124 12.05 0.97 10.20
N ASP A 125 13.09 1.02 9.36
CA ASP A 125 14.21 1.93 9.56
C ASP A 125 13.75 3.39 9.46
N LEU A 126 12.87 3.74 8.51
CA LEU A 126 12.27 5.08 8.40
C LEU A 126 11.49 5.49 9.66
N LEU A 127 10.69 4.59 10.21
CA LEU A 127 9.87 4.86 11.40
C LEU A 127 10.68 4.86 12.70
N ASN A 128 11.76 4.09 12.76
CA ASN A 128 12.66 4.06 13.91
C ASN A 128 13.48 5.36 14.04
N LEU A 129 13.68 6.09 12.93
CA LEU A 129 14.37 7.38 12.88
C LEU A 129 13.52 8.56 13.36
N SER A 130 12.19 8.40 13.49
CA SER A 130 11.27 9.48 13.89
C SER A 130 11.33 9.86 15.38
N GLY A 131 12.14 9.16 16.20
CA GLY A 131 12.28 9.43 17.64
C GLY A 131 13.40 10.44 17.97
N PRO A 132 13.28 11.22 19.05
CA PRO A 132 14.39 12.04 19.54
C PRO A 132 15.60 11.15 19.82
N VAL A 133 16.78 11.55 19.35
CA VAL A 133 18.06 10.83 19.40
C VAL A 133 18.25 10.11 20.74
N ARG A 134 17.88 8.82 20.80
CA ARG A 134 18.04 8.03 22.02
C ARG A 134 19.50 7.63 22.14
N ARG A 135 20.22 8.33 23.00
CA ARG A 135 21.49 7.86 23.55
C ARG A 135 21.22 6.57 24.33
N SER A 136 21.88 5.50 23.92
CA SER A 136 21.93 4.17 24.56
C SER A 136 20.72 3.24 24.37
N GLY A 137 20.90 2.28 23.45
CA GLY A 137 20.70 0.85 23.74
C GLY A 137 19.27 0.34 23.93
N GLY A 138 18.45 0.46 22.89
CA GLY A 138 17.13 -0.17 22.83
C GLY A 138 16.27 0.45 21.73
N GLY A 139 16.67 0.25 20.46
CA GLY A 139 16.00 0.82 19.30
C GLY A 139 14.70 0.08 18.96
N GLY A 140 13.68 0.82 18.53
CA GLY A 140 12.38 0.27 18.15
C GLY A 140 11.44 1.36 17.66
N VAL A 141 10.53 0.99 16.75
CA VAL A 141 9.47 1.89 16.28
C VAL A 141 8.55 2.19 17.46
N LYS A 142 8.20 3.47 17.65
CA LYS A 142 7.27 3.87 18.71
C LYS A 142 5.92 3.16 18.52
N GLY A 143 5.35 2.58 19.58
CA GLY A 143 4.12 1.79 19.49
C GLY A 143 2.92 2.55 18.92
N GLY A 144 2.85 3.88 19.13
CA GLY A 144 1.85 4.73 18.50
C GLY A 144 1.98 4.76 16.97
N LEU A 145 3.21 4.92 16.46
CA LEU A 145 3.50 4.88 15.02
C LEU A 145 3.26 3.50 14.41
N TYR A 146 3.61 2.45 15.13
CA TYR A 146 3.31 1.08 14.71
C TYR A 146 1.79 0.87 14.60
N THR A 147 1.02 1.24 15.63
CA THR A 147 -0.44 1.13 15.62
C THR A 147 -1.06 1.93 14.47
N GLN A 148 -0.58 3.17 14.24
CA GLN A 148 -1.03 4.01 13.13
C GLN A 148 -0.69 3.38 11.77
N THR A 149 0.51 2.79 11.62
CA THR A 149 0.91 2.08 10.40
C THR A 149 -0.05 0.93 10.10
N LEU A 150 -0.38 0.11 11.10
CA LEU A 150 -1.32 -1.01 10.92
C LEU A 150 -2.74 -0.56 10.56
N GLN A 151 -3.20 0.55 11.15
CA GLN A 151 -4.49 1.16 10.82
C GLN A 151 -4.53 1.62 9.35
N CYS A 152 -3.49 2.32 8.89
CA CYS A 152 -3.37 2.76 7.50
C CYS A 152 -3.36 1.58 6.54
N LEU A 153 -2.58 0.53 6.80
CA LEU A 153 -2.54 -0.68 5.96
C LEU A 153 -3.90 -1.37 5.82
N CYS A 154 -4.68 -1.45 6.91
CA CYS A 154 -6.03 -2.00 6.85
C CYS A 154 -6.98 -1.09 6.05
N SER A 155 -6.97 0.21 6.33
CA SER A 155 -7.87 1.18 5.68
C SER A 155 -7.62 1.27 4.18
N GLU A 156 -6.36 1.36 3.76
CA GLU A 156 -5.95 1.44 2.36
C GLU A 156 -6.12 0.10 1.63
N GLY A 157 -6.06 -1.01 2.39
CA GLY A 157 -6.43 -2.33 1.91
C GLY A 157 -7.93 -2.50 1.67
N GLY A 158 -8.76 -1.49 1.95
CA GLY A 158 -10.21 -1.53 1.77
C GLY A 158 -10.96 -2.20 2.93
N VAL A 159 -10.32 -2.41 4.08
CA VAL A 159 -10.94 -3.01 5.25
C VAL A 159 -11.59 -1.94 6.14
N PRO A 160 -12.90 -2.01 6.40
CA PRO A 160 -13.55 -1.06 7.30
C PRO A 160 -12.95 -1.10 8.71
N ALA A 161 -12.89 0.06 9.37
CA ALA A 161 -12.32 0.18 10.72
C ALA A 161 -12.99 -0.75 11.75
N SER A 162 -14.30 -0.97 11.63
CA SER A 162 -15.04 -1.91 12.49
C SER A 162 -14.61 -3.36 12.32
N THR A 163 -14.14 -3.73 11.13
CA THR A 163 -13.70 -5.09 10.77
C THR A 163 -12.25 -5.34 11.17
N SER A 164 -11.40 -4.33 11.06
CA SER A 164 -9.98 -4.42 11.43
C SER A 164 -9.74 -4.18 12.92
N ALA A 165 -10.64 -3.52 13.64
CA ALA A 165 -10.50 -3.23 15.07
C ALA A 165 -10.19 -4.46 15.96
N PRO A 166 -10.82 -5.64 15.80
CA PRO A 166 -10.47 -6.81 16.62
C PRO A 166 -9.07 -7.35 16.31
N LEU A 167 -8.61 -7.26 15.06
CA LEU A 167 -7.24 -7.63 14.68
C LEU A 167 -6.22 -6.67 15.30
N LEU A 168 -6.46 -5.36 15.16
CA LEU A 168 -5.57 -4.33 15.69
C LEU A 168 -5.44 -4.41 17.21
N ARG A 169 -6.50 -4.77 17.93
CA ARG A 169 -6.44 -5.05 19.37
C ARG A 169 -5.53 -6.22 19.74
N ARG A 170 -5.43 -7.26 18.89
CA ARG A 170 -4.51 -8.40 19.12
C ARG A 170 -3.05 -8.06 18.82
N LEU A 171 -2.83 -7.12 17.91
CA LEU A 171 -1.49 -6.70 17.48
C LEU A 171 -1.00 -5.45 18.22
N HIS A 172 -1.80 -4.88 19.12
CA HIS A 172 -1.54 -3.59 19.74
C HIS A 172 -0.27 -3.60 20.60
N CYS A 173 0.50 -2.51 20.51
CA CYS A 173 1.59 -2.15 21.42
C CYS A 173 1.28 -0.81 22.06
N GLN A 174 1.75 -0.59 23.29
CA GLN A 174 1.51 0.68 23.99
C GLN A 174 2.19 1.83 23.26
N ASP A 175 1.61 3.04 23.29
CA ASP A 175 2.09 4.17 22.48
C ASP A 175 3.56 4.53 22.71
N HIS A 176 4.07 4.29 23.91
CA HIS A 176 5.44 4.58 24.33
C HIS A 176 6.40 3.39 24.20
N GLU A 177 5.87 2.20 23.89
CA GLU A 177 6.63 0.97 23.72
C GLU A 177 7.57 1.08 22.51
N ALA A 178 8.76 0.49 22.62
CA ALA A 178 9.69 0.36 21.51
C ALA A 178 9.46 -0.97 20.82
N VAL A 179 8.77 -0.95 19.68
CA VAL A 179 8.38 -2.14 18.92
C VAL A 179 9.60 -2.71 18.16
N PRO A 180 10.03 -3.95 18.45
CA PRO A 180 11.14 -4.59 17.74
C PRO A 180 10.79 -4.91 16.29
N TYR A 181 11.81 -5.10 15.45
CA TYR A 181 11.63 -5.39 14.02
C TYR A 181 10.74 -6.61 13.76
N ASP A 182 10.91 -7.70 14.53
CA ASP A 182 10.15 -8.93 14.30
C ASP A 182 8.66 -8.76 14.61
N ILE A 183 8.33 -7.97 15.63
CA ILE A 183 6.94 -7.63 15.99
C ILE A 183 6.33 -6.72 14.92
N PHE A 184 7.06 -5.67 14.51
CA PHE A 184 6.64 -4.79 13.43
C PHE A 184 6.37 -5.56 12.13
N ARG A 185 7.33 -6.41 11.73
CA ARG A 185 7.21 -7.25 10.54
C ARG A 185 6.03 -8.21 10.63
N HIS A 186 5.81 -8.83 11.80
CA HIS A 186 4.67 -9.69 12.02
C HIS A 186 3.34 -8.95 11.86
N GLY A 187 3.20 -7.78 12.49
CA GLY A 187 2.00 -6.96 12.40
C GLY A 187 1.71 -6.51 10.97
N VAL A 188 2.72 -5.95 10.28
CA VAL A 188 2.59 -5.48 8.89
C VAL A 188 2.18 -6.60 7.95
N LEU A 189 2.85 -7.75 8.02
CA LEU A 189 2.51 -8.90 7.19
C LEU A 189 1.10 -9.42 7.49
N THR A 190 0.71 -9.47 8.76
CA THR A 190 -0.62 -9.94 9.17
C THR A 190 -1.71 -9.00 8.64
N CYS A 191 -1.53 -7.68 8.75
CA CYS A 191 -2.46 -6.69 8.19
C CYS A 191 -2.55 -6.78 6.66
N ALA A 192 -1.42 -6.91 5.95
CA ALA A 192 -1.42 -7.04 4.50
C ALA A 192 -2.18 -8.30 4.02
N VAL A 193 -1.93 -9.44 4.66
CA VAL A 193 -2.64 -10.70 4.36
C VAL A 193 -4.12 -10.62 4.73
N PHE A 194 -4.43 -10.01 5.86
CA PHE A 194 -5.82 -9.84 6.32
C PHE A 194 -6.63 -8.97 5.36
N SER A 195 -6.07 -7.87 4.88
CA SER A 195 -6.74 -7.00 3.91
C SER A 195 -7.10 -7.73 2.62
N ASP A 196 -6.20 -8.56 2.10
CA ASP A 196 -6.47 -9.38 0.91
C ASP A 196 -7.51 -10.45 1.16
N TYR A 197 -7.45 -11.10 2.31
CA TYR A 197 -8.44 -12.09 2.72
C TYR A 197 -9.84 -11.48 2.82
N ILE A 198 -9.99 -10.30 3.46
CA ILE A 198 -11.27 -9.61 3.58
C ILE A 198 -11.79 -9.18 2.20
N ARG A 199 -10.93 -8.62 1.35
CA ARG A 199 -11.31 -8.26 -0.02
C ARG A 199 -11.77 -9.47 -0.83
N GLN A 200 -11.13 -10.63 -0.66
CA GLN A 200 -11.59 -11.86 -1.28
C GLN A 200 -12.94 -12.33 -0.72
N ALA A 201 -13.15 -12.22 0.59
CA ALA A 201 -14.44 -12.53 1.23
C ALA A 201 -15.56 -11.60 0.71
N GLN A 202 -15.30 -10.30 0.60
CA GLN A 202 -16.25 -9.32 0.03
C GLN A 202 -16.62 -9.67 -1.42
N ARG A 203 -15.64 -10.08 -2.25
CA ARG A 203 -15.88 -10.55 -3.62
C ARG A 203 -16.74 -11.81 -3.64
N LEU A 204 -16.44 -12.79 -2.79
CA LEU A 204 -17.24 -14.00 -2.67
C LEU A 204 -18.68 -13.71 -2.25
N TYR A 205 -18.89 -12.74 -1.33
CA TYR A 205 -20.23 -12.31 -0.95
C TYR A 205 -20.98 -11.70 -2.15
N ALA A 206 -20.31 -10.85 -2.94
CA ALA A 206 -20.91 -10.23 -4.12
C ALA A 206 -21.35 -11.27 -5.16
N GLU A 207 -20.63 -12.39 -5.31
CA GLU A 207 -21.00 -13.48 -6.22
C GLU A 207 -22.22 -14.29 -5.74
N VAL A 208 -22.42 -14.42 -4.42
CA VAL A 208 -23.59 -15.14 -3.87
C VAL A 208 -24.80 -14.24 -3.64
N CYS A 209 -24.61 -12.92 -3.70
CA CYS A 209 -25.67 -11.93 -3.57
C CYS A 209 -26.21 -11.59 -4.96
N CYS A 210 -27.51 -11.76 -5.18
CA CYS A 210 -28.18 -11.27 -6.38
C CYS A 210 -28.59 -9.81 -6.14
N PRO A 211 -28.16 -8.83 -6.96
CA PRO A 211 -28.50 -7.41 -6.79
C PRO A 211 -30.02 -7.17 -6.71
N ASP A 212 -30.79 -7.97 -7.46
CA ASP A 212 -32.24 -7.83 -7.58
C ASP A 212 -33.03 -8.53 -6.47
N GLN A 213 -32.38 -9.39 -5.65
CA GLN A 213 -33.08 -10.23 -4.65
C GLN A 213 -32.75 -9.84 -3.20
N GLY A 214 -31.97 -8.77 -2.99
CA GLY A 214 -31.56 -8.34 -1.66
C GLY A 214 -30.44 -9.21 -1.07
N PRO A 215 -30.27 -9.21 0.27
CA PRO A 215 -29.13 -9.86 0.93
C PRO A 215 -29.05 -11.37 0.65
N ALA A 216 -27.84 -11.89 0.54
CA ALA A 216 -27.58 -13.29 0.21
C ALA A 216 -28.22 -14.27 1.22
N SER A 217 -28.58 -15.47 0.74
CA SER A 217 -29.11 -16.53 1.58
C SER A 217 -28.11 -16.91 2.67
N ARG A 218 -28.58 -16.96 3.93
CA ARG A 218 -27.75 -17.34 5.09
C ARG A 218 -27.14 -18.73 4.91
N ALA A 219 -27.89 -19.67 4.33
CA ALA A 219 -27.42 -21.01 4.01
C ALA A 219 -26.17 -20.99 3.11
N LEU A 220 -26.22 -20.23 2.01
CA LEU A 220 -25.10 -20.09 1.08
C LEU A 220 -23.91 -19.43 1.75
N CYS A 221 -24.13 -18.32 2.46
CA CYS A 221 -23.08 -17.62 3.19
C CYS A 221 -22.37 -18.51 4.21
N VAL A 222 -23.11 -19.30 4.99
CA VAL A 222 -22.53 -20.25 5.96
C VAL A 222 -21.71 -21.33 5.26
N ALA A 223 -22.14 -21.81 4.09
CA ALA A 223 -21.38 -22.78 3.32
C ALA A 223 -20.05 -22.18 2.81
N VAL A 224 -20.08 -20.96 2.28
CA VAL A 224 -18.87 -20.23 1.86
C VAL A 224 -17.93 -20.03 3.05
N LEU A 225 -18.43 -19.53 4.19
CA LEU A 225 -17.65 -19.36 5.42
C LEU A 225 -17.06 -20.69 5.93
N GLY A 226 -17.80 -21.79 5.81
CA GLY A 226 -17.32 -23.14 6.12
C GLY A 226 -16.12 -23.53 5.25
N THR A 227 -16.20 -23.32 3.94
CA THR A 227 -15.07 -23.60 3.04
C THR A 227 -13.86 -22.71 3.29
N LEU A 228 -14.06 -21.43 3.64
CA LEU A 228 -13.00 -20.52 4.06
C LEU A 228 -12.33 -21.04 5.35
N LYS A 229 -13.12 -21.47 6.33
CA LYS A 229 -12.62 -22.04 7.58
C LYS A 229 -11.77 -23.29 7.35
N GLU A 230 -12.25 -24.23 6.53
CA GLU A 230 -11.51 -25.46 6.21
C GLU A 230 -10.19 -25.17 5.48
N ALA A 231 -10.19 -24.19 4.57
CA ALA A 231 -8.99 -23.74 3.90
C ALA A 231 -7.96 -23.20 4.91
N LEU A 232 -8.40 -22.37 5.85
CA LEU A 232 -7.57 -21.84 6.94
C LEU A 232 -7.09 -22.92 7.92
N GLU A 233 -7.78 -24.06 8.05
CA GLU A 233 -7.42 -25.20 8.91
C GLU A 233 -6.45 -26.20 8.28
N THR A 234 -6.52 -26.36 6.96
CA THR A 234 -5.65 -27.28 6.20
C THR A 234 -4.23 -26.75 5.98
N SER A 235 -3.91 -25.54 6.46
CA SER A 235 -2.55 -25.02 6.57
C SER A 235 -1.99 -25.28 7.97
N GLN A 236 -1.30 -26.42 8.16
CA GLN A 236 -0.55 -26.64 9.40
C GLN A 236 0.68 -25.70 9.44
N GLY A 237 0.70 -24.74 10.37
CA GLY A 237 1.85 -23.87 10.65
C GLY A 237 1.48 -22.43 11.01
N CYS A 238 2.40 -21.73 11.70
CA CYS A 238 2.14 -20.47 12.40
C CYS A 238 2.51 -19.18 11.63
N GLU A 239 2.88 -19.26 10.35
CA GLU A 239 3.25 -18.07 9.57
C GLU A 239 2.06 -17.50 8.81
N ALA A 240 1.85 -16.19 8.90
CA ALA A 240 0.81 -15.45 8.16
C ALA A 240 0.87 -15.67 6.63
N LEU A 241 2.01 -16.09 6.10
CA LEU A 241 2.20 -16.48 4.69
C LEU A 241 1.39 -17.71 4.26
N ARG A 242 0.97 -18.59 5.18
CA ARG A 242 0.21 -19.80 4.83
C ARG A 242 -1.29 -19.56 4.64
N TYR A 243 -1.80 -18.38 4.98
CA TYR A 243 -3.19 -18.00 4.70
C TYR A 243 -3.43 -17.74 3.20
N LEU A 244 -2.37 -17.40 2.44
CA LEU A 244 -2.35 -17.39 0.96
C LEU A 244 -2.33 -18.80 0.36
N GLU A 245 -1.58 -19.74 0.97
CA GLU A 245 -1.59 -21.15 0.53
C GLU A 245 -2.95 -21.80 0.76
N ALA A 246 -3.65 -21.40 1.82
CA ALA A 246 -5.03 -21.80 2.10
C ALA A 246 -6.00 -21.29 1.03
N SER A 247 -5.90 -20.04 0.58
CA SER A 247 -6.80 -19.49 -0.45
C SER A 247 -6.61 -20.19 -1.81
N ALA A 248 -5.39 -20.60 -2.17
CA ALA A 248 -5.13 -21.42 -3.36
C ALA A 248 -5.77 -22.84 -3.28
N LYS A 249 -6.12 -23.32 -2.08
CA LYS A 249 -6.77 -24.64 -1.88
C LYS A 249 -8.30 -24.56 -1.94
N ILE A 250 -8.89 -23.37 -1.95
CA ILE A 250 -10.33 -23.19 -2.20
C ILE A 250 -10.56 -23.45 -3.69
N SER A 251 -10.75 -24.72 -4.07
CA SER A 251 -11.08 -25.03 -5.45
C SER A 251 -12.51 -24.58 -5.76
N PRO A 252 -12.77 -23.98 -6.93
CA PRO A 252 -14.12 -23.61 -7.36
C PRO A 252 -15.11 -24.78 -7.28
N TYR A 253 -14.61 -26.00 -7.50
CA TYR A 253 -15.39 -27.23 -7.40
C TYR A 253 -15.87 -27.53 -5.96
N LYS A 254 -14.97 -27.45 -4.97
CA LYS A 254 -15.35 -27.68 -3.55
C LYS A 254 -16.33 -26.61 -3.06
N LEU A 255 -16.12 -25.37 -3.46
CA LEU A 255 -17.02 -24.26 -3.15
C LEU A 255 -18.41 -24.49 -3.76
N GLY A 256 -18.48 -24.84 -5.05
CA GLY A 256 -19.72 -25.16 -5.73
C GLY A 256 -20.48 -26.33 -5.10
N GLN A 257 -19.77 -27.39 -4.67
CA GLN A 257 -20.37 -28.53 -3.99
C GLN A 257 -20.98 -28.14 -2.63
N ALA A 258 -20.26 -27.35 -1.83
CA ALA A 258 -20.75 -26.88 -0.53
C ALA A 258 -21.99 -25.99 -0.69
N MET A 259 -21.99 -25.10 -1.68
CA MET A 259 -23.13 -24.23 -2.00
C MET A 259 -24.35 -25.02 -2.48
N ALA A 260 -24.16 -26.00 -3.37
CA ALA A 260 -25.24 -26.85 -3.86
C ALA A 260 -25.90 -27.66 -2.72
N GLY A 261 -25.10 -28.16 -1.77
CA GLY A 261 -25.62 -28.84 -0.58
C GLY A 261 -26.43 -27.91 0.33
N ALA A 262 -25.99 -26.66 0.50
CA ALA A 262 -26.62 -25.71 1.40
C ALA A 262 -28.00 -25.23 0.94
N GLN A 263 -28.26 -25.17 -0.37
CA GLN A 263 -29.57 -24.81 -0.93
C GLN A 263 -30.69 -25.78 -0.52
N THR A 264 -30.34 -27.01 -0.12
CA THR A 264 -31.33 -28.05 0.22
C THR A 264 -31.54 -28.25 1.72
N ARG A 265 -30.63 -27.76 2.58
CA ARG A 265 -30.59 -28.10 4.02
C ARG A 265 -30.12 -26.98 4.97
N GLY A 266 -29.84 -25.77 4.47
CA GLY A 266 -29.23 -24.72 5.28
C GLY A 266 -30.20 -23.95 6.18
N PRO A 267 -29.66 -23.17 7.14
CA PRO A 267 -30.46 -22.29 8.00
C PRO A 267 -31.23 -21.25 7.17
N GLY A 268 -32.48 -21.01 7.54
CA GLY A 268 -33.35 -20.03 6.90
C GLY A 268 -32.91 -18.58 7.17
N GLY A 269 -33.36 -17.67 6.31
CA GLY A 269 -33.09 -16.23 6.39
C GLY A 269 -31.92 -15.78 5.53
N ASN A 270 -31.58 -14.49 5.67
CA ASN A 270 -30.54 -13.84 4.89
C ASN A 270 -29.39 -13.41 5.79
N MET A 271 -28.24 -13.16 5.17
CA MET A 271 -27.05 -12.59 5.80
C MET A 271 -26.61 -11.40 4.97
N ASP A 272 -26.49 -10.23 5.59
CA ASP A 272 -26.01 -9.04 4.90
C ASP A 272 -24.48 -9.06 4.71
N ALA A 273 -23.99 -8.14 3.86
CA ALA A 273 -22.56 -8.06 3.54
C ALA A 273 -21.69 -7.82 4.78
N LYS A 274 -22.19 -7.05 5.75
CA LYS A 274 -21.44 -6.67 6.94
C LYS A 274 -21.34 -7.84 7.91
N GLU A 275 -22.43 -8.56 8.12
CA GLU A 275 -22.48 -9.78 8.92
C GLU A 275 -21.52 -10.83 8.34
N PHE A 276 -21.55 -11.04 7.02
CA PHE A 276 -20.66 -11.98 6.34
C PHE A 276 -19.19 -11.58 6.50
N GLU A 277 -18.86 -10.31 6.26
CA GLU A 277 -17.50 -9.78 6.40
C GLU A 277 -16.98 -9.95 7.83
N ASN A 278 -17.78 -9.60 8.84
CA ASN A 278 -17.40 -9.76 10.24
C ASN A 278 -17.17 -11.24 10.60
N ALA A 279 -18.05 -12.14 10.14
CA ALA A 279 -17.88 -13.58 10.35
C ALA A 279 -16.60 -14.11 9.68
N ALA A 280 -16.30 -13.66 8.46
CA ALA A 280 -15.07 -14.02 7.77
C ALA A 280 -13.83 -13.49 8.54
N ALA A 281 -13.89 -12.25 9.03
CA ALA A 281 -12.82 -11.65 9.81
C ALA A 281 -12.52 -12.43 11.09
N GLU A 282 -13.54 -12.84 11.84
CA GLU A 282 -13.39 -13.65 13.06
C GLU A 282 -12.67 -14.99 12.80
N LEU A 283 -12.95 -15.65 11.66
CA LEU A 283 -12.24 -16.88 11.27
C LEU A 283 -10.72 -16.67 11.14
N PHE A 284 -10.32 -15.54 10.55
CA PHE A 284 -8.90 -15.19 10.41
C PHE A 284 -8.28 -14.78 11.74
N ILE A 285 -8.93 -13.87 12.47
CA ILE A 285 -8.40 -13.23 13.68
C ILE A 285 -8.19 -14.25 14.80
N THR A 286 -9.06 -15.26 14.91
CA THR A 286 -8.92 -16.36 15.87
C THR A 286 -7.55 -17.06 15.78
N ARG A 287 -6.92 -17.06 14.60
CA ARG A 287 -5.63 -17.71 14.33
C ARG A 287 -4.43 -16.78 14.48
N VAL A 288 -4.65 -15.47 14.63
CA VAL A 288 -3.57 -14.50 14.79
C VAL A 288 -3.02 -14.58 16.21
N LYS A 289 -1.71 -14.70 16.34
CA LYS A 289 -1.01 -14.65 17.63
C LYS A 289 -1.18 -13.27 18.26
N VAL A 290 -1.45 -13.25 19.55
CA VAL A 290 -1.43 -12.00 20.32
C VAL A 290 0.02 -11.56 20.47
N VAL A 291 0.27 -10.27 20.24
CA VAL A 291 1.57 -9.66 20.55
C VAL A 291 1.62 -9.47 22.07
N SER A 292 2.65 -10.01 22.73
CA SER A 292 2.88 -9.91 24.17
C SER A 292 4.33 -9.56 24.42
#